data_AF-A0A0T6UMI4-F1
#
_entry.id   AF-A0A0T6UMI4-F1
#
_cell.length_a   1.000
_cell.length_b   1.000
_cell.length_c   1.000
_cell.angle_alpha   90.00
_cell.angle_beta   90.00
_cell.angle_gamma   90.00
#
_symmetry.space_group_name_H-M   'P 1'
#
loop_
_entity.id
_entity.type
_entity.pdbx_description
1 polymer ?
#
loop_
_entity_poly.entity_id
_entity_poly.type
_entity_poly.pdbx_seq_one_letter_code
_entity_poly.pdbx_strand_id
1 'polypeptide(L)'
;MKPNLTNTRLLTLVVLAAIFLIGITLVNKKEESMSPKIMMYYGSRSEGEVFNATQWFTKGMYRPRNIEADGSASMITMIRTKAPDFSKQQLEELPFSVGQAFGLSSFDDLDTEPFEFSEPDLSKRYRYVYSSFDAPDVPVDYYEVYLDLFGRRFVATVSVDAQNGGEVTGRYVQEVYPDQPASADYIKVFAEIAEAERKAN
;
A
#
# COMPACT_ATOMS: atom_id res chain seq x y z
N MET A 1 29.21 -70.48 -9.29
CA MET A 1 27.77 -70.16 -9.28
C MET A 1 27.61 -68.82 -9.99
N LYS A 2 27.19 -68.81 -11.28
CA LYS A 2 27.08 -67.56 -12.07
C LYS A 2 25.80 -66.83 -11.63
N PRO A 3 25.85 -65.54 -11.24
CA PRO A 3 24.64 -64.80 -10.90
C PRO A 3 23.75 -64.69 -12.15
N ASN A 4 22.47 -65.03 -11.97
CA ASN A 4 21.46 -65.04 -13.02
C ASN A 4 21.18 -63.58 -13.45
N LEU A 5 21.77 -63.18 -14.58
CA LEU A 5 21.80 -61.80 -15.10
C LEU A 5 20.40 -61.16 -15.26
N THR A 6 19.36 -61.99 -15.39
CA THR A 6 17.95 -61.60 -15.48
C THR A 6 17.39 -61.05 -14.16
N ASN A 7 17.75 -61.64 -13.01
CA ASN A 7 17.25 -61.17 -11.71
C ASN A 7 17.85 -59.81 -11.31
N THR A 8 19.12 -59.57 -11.64
CA THR A 8 19.80 -58.30 -11.35
C THR A 8 19.22 -57.13 -12.16
N ARG A 9 18.90 -57.36 -13.45
CA ARG A 9 18.25 -56.36 -14.31
C ARG A 9 16.83 -56.05 -13.85
N LEU A 10 16.06 -57.05 -13.42
CA LEU A 10 14.70 -56.87 -12.89
C LEU A 10 14.72 -56.06 -11.58
N LEU A 11 15.65 -56.37 -10.68
CA LEU A 11 15.80 -55.66 -9.41
C LEU A 11 16.18 -54.18 -9.62
N THR A 12 17.05 -53.91 -10.60
CA THR A 12 17.50 -52.55 -10.92
C THR A 12 16.35 -51.70 -11.48
N LEU A 13 15.50 -52.29 -12.32
CA LEU A 13 14.31 -51.64 -12.87
C LEU A 13 13.26 -51.31 -11.80
N VAL A 14 13.04 -52.22 -10.83
CA VAL A 14 12.11 -51.98 -9.71
C VAL A 14 12.63 -50.87 -8.80
N VAL A 15 13.93 -50.82 -8.51
CA VAL A 15 14.54 -49.76 -7.70
C VAL A 15 14.47 -48.41 -8.40
N LEU A 16 14.74 -48.34 -9.72
CA LEU A 16 14.61 -47.10 -10.48
C LEU A 16 13.16 -46.60 -10.53
N ALA A 17 12.18 -47.49 -10.72
CA ALA A 17 10.77 -47.12 -10.71
C ALA A 17 10.32 -46.58 -9.34
N ALA A 18 10.79 -47.19 -8.24
CA ALA A 18 10.49 -46.71 -6.89
C ALA A 18 11.09 -45.32 -6.61
N ILE A 19 12.32 -45.05 -7.06
CA ILE A 19 12.95 -43.73 -6.93
C ILE A 19 12.20 -42.67 -7.76
N PHE A 20 11.72 -43.04 -8.95
CA PHE A 20 10.95 -42.12 -9.81
C PHE A 20 9.60 -41.76 -9.20
N LEU A 21 8.88 -42.73 -8.62
CA LEU A 21 7.61 -42.50 -7.93
C LEU A 21 7.78 -41.66 -6.64
N ILE A 22 8.85 -41.89 -5.88
CA ILE A 22 9.17 -41.07 -4.70
C ILE A 22 9.55 -39.63 -5.13
N GLY A 23 10.28 -39.47 -6.24
CA GLY A 23 10.61 -38.17 -6.81
C GLY A 23 9.39 -37.37 -7.24
N ILE A 24 8.45 -37.99 -7.98
CA ILE A 24 7.22 -37.33 -8.45
C ILE A 24 6.32 -36.94 -7.28
N THR A 25 6.17 -37.80 -6.27
CA THR A 25 5.35 -37.50 -5.09
C THR A 25 5.94 -36.39 -4.22
N LEU A 26 7.26 -36.29 -4.10
CA LEU A 26 7.93 -35.18 -3.41
C LEU A 26 7.81 -33.84 -4.16
N VAL A 27 7.87 -33.87 -5.50
CA VAL A 27 7.68 -32.66 -6.32
C VAL A 27 6.24 -32.16 -6.21
N ASN A 28 5.25 -33.04 -6.37
CA ASN A 28 3.83 -32.67 -6.26
C ASN A 28 3.46 -32.17 -4.86
N LYS A 29 4.02 -32.76 -3.81
CA LYS A 29 3.77 -32.32 -2.42
C LYS A 29 4.42 -30.97 -2.09
N LYS A 30 5.46 -30.57 -2.83
CA LYS A 30 6.10 -29.25 -2.72
C LYS A 30 5.30 -28.15 -3.41
N GLU A 31 4.54 -28.48 -4.45
CA GLU A 31 3.61 -27.54 -5.10
C GLU A 31 2.36 -27.27 -4.27
N GLU A 32 1.78 -28.30 -3.62
CA GLU A 32 0.63 -28.12 -2.71
C GLU A 32 0.98 -27.38 -1.40
N SER A 33 2.26 -27.31 -1.02
CA SER A 33 2.70 -26.65 0.22
C SER A 33 3.17 -25.20 0.03
N MET A 34 3.03 -24.61 -1.16
CA MET A 34 3.33 -23.19 -1.35
C MET A 34 2.13 -22.37 -0.89
N SER A 35 2.34 -21.50 0.11
CA SER A 35 1.36 -20.47 0.47
C SER A 35 0.82 -19.81 -0.80
N PRO A 36 -0.51 -19.61 -0.93
CA PRO A 36 -1.10 -19.05 -2.14
C PRO A 36 -0.42 -17.73 -2.50
N LYS A 37 -0.08 -17.59 -3.79
CA LYS A 37 0.56 -16.37 -4.30
C LYS A 37 -0.42 -15.21 -4.19
N ILE A 38 0.05 -14.07 -3.67
CA ILE A 38 -0.71 -12.82 -3.63
C ILE A 38 -0.32 -12.00 -4.85
N MET A 39 -1.28 -11.83 -5.76
CA MET A 39 -1.12 -11.08 -6.99
C MET A 39 -1.69 -9.67 -6.82
N MET A 40 -0.92 -8.66 -7.20
CA MET A 40 -1.32 -7.26 -7.09
C MET A 40 -1.15 -6.55 -8.44
N TYR A 41 -1.99 -5.55 -8.69
CA TYR A 41 -1.84 -4.59 -9.77
C TYR A 41 -0.82 -3.52 -9.38
N TYR A 42 -0.13 -2.99 -10.38
CA TYR A 42 0.64 -1.75 -10.28
C TYR A 42 0.22 -0.78 -11.38
N GLY A 43 0.39 0.52 -11.15
CA GLY A 43 0.00 1.57 -12.11
C GLY A 43 -1.50 1.91 -12.10
N SER A 44 -1.96 2.63 -13.13
CA SER A 44 -3.35 3.10 -13.22
C SER A 44 -4.34 1.93 -13.40
N ARG A 45 -5.53 2.06 -12.81
CA ARG A 45 -6.56 1.00 -12.76
C ARG A 45 -6.97 0.44 -14.13
N SER A 46 -6.79 1.20 -15.21
CA SER A 46 -7.18 0.80 -16.57
C SER A 46 -6.09 0.04 -17.35
N GLU A 47 -4.83 0.12 -16.93
CA GLU A 47 -3.67 -0.38 -17.69
C GLU A 47 -2.72 -1.26 -16.86
N GLY A 48 -3.00 -1.42 -15.56
CA GLY A 48 -2.08 -2.11 -14.66
C GLY A 48 -1.90 -3.59 -15.00
N GLU A 49 -0.65 -4.03 -15.05
CA GLU A 49 -0.32 -5.45 -15.09
C GLU A 49 -0.32 -6.04 -13.67
N VAL A 50 -0.48 -7.36 -13.58
CA VAL A 50 -0.41 -8.09 -12.31
C VAL A 50 1.00 -8.63 -12.08
N PHE A 51 1.49 -8.54 -10.84
CA PHE A 51 2.74 -9.15 -10.43
C PHE A 51 2.62 -9.89 -9.10
N ASN A 52 3.58 -10.76 -8.82
CA ASN A 52 3.59 -11.55 -7.60
C ASN A 52 4.16 -10.74 -6.42
N ALA A 53 3.27 -10.19 -5.59
CA ALA A 53 3.62 -9.38 -4.42
C ALA A 53 3.74 -10.19 -3.12
N THR A 54 3.68 -11.53 -3.18
CA THR A 54 3.63 -12.42 -1.99
C THR A 54 4.66 -12.07 -0.92
N GLN A 55 5.88 -11.71 -1.31
CA GLN A 55 6.95 -11.38 -0.37
C GLN A 55 6.60 -10.24 0.59
N TRP A 56 5.82 -9.26 0.15
CA TRP A 56 5.49 -8.09 0.96
C TRP A 56 4.50 -8.41 2.08
N PHE A 57 3.64 -9.39 1.84
CA PHE A 57 2.66 -9.88 2.81
C PHE A 57 3.29 -10.95 3.73
N THR A 58 4.09 -11.86 3.19
CA THR A 58 4.73 -12.92 4.01
C THR A 58 5.80 -12.37 4.94
N LYS A 59 6.47 -11.27 4.56
CA LYS A 59 7.38 -10.51 5.45
C LYS A 59 6.63 -9.67 6.50
N GLY A 60 5.29 -9.64 6.45
CA GLY A 60 4.45 -8.93 7.42
C GLY A 60 4.41 -7.41 7.23
N MET A 61 4.91 -6.89 6.11
CA MET A 61 4.89 -5.44 5.85
C MET A 61 3.47 -4.94 5.59
N TYR A 62 2.67 -5.75 4.87
CA TYR A 62 1.28 -5.43 4.56
C TYR A 62 0.33 -6.56 4.93
N ARG A 63 -0.92 -6.15 5.14
CA ARG A 63 -2.11 -7.00 5.19
C ARG A 63 -3.06 -6.63 4.04
N PRO A 64 -3.88 -7.57 3.57
CA PRO A 64 -4.90 -7.28 2.56
C PRO A 64 -5.87 -6.19 3.04
N ARG A 65 -6.34 -5.36 2.10
CA ARG A 65 -7.40 -4.38 2.33
C ARG A 65 -8.69 -4.91 1.71
N ASN A 66 -9.70 -5.23 2.52
CA ASN A 66 -10.97 -5.72 1.99
C ASN A 66 -11.85 -4.52 1.61
N ILE A 67 -12.08 -4.32 0.30
CA ILE A 67 -12.85 -3.19 -0.23
C ILE A 67 -13.90 -3.60 -1.26
N GLU A 68 -13.82 -4.84 -1.75
CA GLU A 68 -14.78 -5.35 -2.71
C GLU A 68 -16.08 -5.72 -1.99
N ALA A 69 -17.21 -5.58 -2.69
CA ALA A 69 -18.54 -5.82 -2.11
C ALA A 69 -18.74 -7.28 -1.63
N ASP A 70 -17.98 -8.21 -2.19
CA ASP A 70 -17.96 -9.63 -1.81
C ASP A 70 -17.05 -9.93 -0.61
N GLY A 71 -16.42 -8.90 -0.03
CA GLY A 71 -15.48 -9.02 1.08
C GLY A 71 -14.08 -9.49 0.67
N SER A 72 -13.81 -9.63 -0.63
CA SER A 72 -12.48 -10.01 -1.13
C SER A 72 -11.46 -8.88 -0.93
N ALA A 73 -10.20 -9.30 -0.89
CA ALA A 73 -9.07 -8.39 -0.79
C ALA A 73 -8.91 -7.59 -2.08
N SER A 74 -8.67 -6.29 -1.93
CA SER A 74 -8.24 -5.43 -3.03
C SER A 74 -6.98 -5.98 -3.66
N MET A 75 -7.00 -6.10 -4.99
CA MET A 75 -5.80 -6.40 -5.77
C MET A 75 -4.98 -5.15 -6.09
N ILE A 76 -5.42 -3.95 -5.66
CA ILE A 76 -4.79 -2.67 -6.01
C ILE A 76 -4.16 -2.02 -4.77
N THR A 77 -4.90 -2.04 -3.66
CA THR A 77 -4.50 -1.36 -2.43
C THR A 77 -4.29 -2.36 -1.30
N MET A 78 -3.36 -2.05 -0.40
CA MET A 78 -3.05 -2.84 0.77
C MET A 78 -2.88 -1.94 1.99
N ILE A 79 -2.85 -2.52 3.18
CA ILE A 79 -2.67 -1.76 4.42
C ILE A 79 -1.36 -2.16 5.09
N ARG A 80 -0.59 -1.18 5.54
CA ARG A 80 0.54 -1.39 6.44
C ARG A 80 0.10 -2.15 7.69
N THR A 81 0.84 -3.20 8.05
CA THR A 81 0.63 -3.87 9.35
C THR A 81 0.85 -2.91 10.51
N LYS A 82 1.84 -2.02 10.35
CA LYS A 82 2.09 -0.86 11.22
C LYS A 82 2.35 0.35 10.32
N ALA A 83 1.42 1.31 10.31
CA ALA A 83 1.60 2.55 9.55
C ALA A 83 2.79 3.34 10.12
N PRO A 84 3.77 3.74 9.29
CA PRO A 84 4.85 4.61 9.75
C PRO A 84 4.34 6.05 9.91
N ASP A 85 4.80 6.70 10.97
CA ASP A 85 4.68 8.15 11.11
C ASP A 85 5.72 8.85 10.24
N PHE A 86 5.46 10.09 9.86
CA PHE A 86 6.45 10.90 9.15
C PHE A 86 7.66 11.22 10.03
N SER A 87 8.84 11.17 9.41
CA SER A 87 10.08 11.66 10.01
C SER A 87 10.01 13.18 10.23
N LYS A 88 10.90 13.73 11.05
CA LYS A 88 10.96 15.19 11.27
C LYS A 88 11.15 15.95 9.95
N GLN A 89 12.03 15.46 9.09
CA GLN A 89 12.28 16.06 7.77
C GLN A 89 11.03 16.01 6.89
N GLN A 90 10.33 14.87 6.85
CA GLN A 90 9.09 14.74 6.08
C GLN A 90 7.98 15.67 6.60
N LEU A 91 7.95 15.93 7.90
CA LEU A 91 7.01 16.89 8.49
C LEU A 91 7.33 18.34 8.09
N GLU A 92 8.61 18.69 8.01
CA GLU A 92 9.08 20.00 7.52
C GLU A 92 8.75 20.20 6.03
N GLU A 93 8.82 19.14 5.22
CA GLU A 93 8.52 19.16 3.79
C GLU A 93 7.00 19.04 3.46
N LEU A 94 6.18 18.71 4.47
CA LEU A 94 4.76 18.43 4.28
C LEU A 94 3.97 19.62 3.73
N PRO A 95 4.16 20.88 4.22
CA PRO A 95 3.51 22.05 3.63
C PRO A 95 3.79 22.22 2.14
N PHE A 96 5.06 22.08 1.72
CA PHE A 96 5.44 22.17 0.31
C PHE A 96 4.77 21.08 -0.54
N SER A 97 4.72 19.85 -0.01
CA SER A 97 4.06 18.72 -0.69
C SER A 97 2.55 18.93 -0.84
N VAL A 98 1.92 19.56 0.14
CA VAL A 98 0.52 19.99 0.05
C VAL A 98 0.35 21.08 -1.03
N GLY A 99 1.25 22.06 -1.08
CA GLY A 99 1.29 23.07 -2.15
C GLY A 99 1.38 22.43 -3.55
N GLN A 100 2.25 21.43 -3.72
CA GLN A 100 2.33 20.65 -4.95
C GLN A 100 1.01 19.96 -5.30
N ALA A 101 0.31 19.38 -4.32
CA ALA A 101 -0.99 18.73 -4.56
C ALA A 101 -2.05 19.74 -5.07
N PHE A 102 -2.07 20.96 -4.53
CA PHE A 102 -2.92 22.04 -5.05
C PHE A 102 -2.51 22.47 -6.46
N GLY A 103 -1.22 22.59 -6.75
CA GLY A 103 -0.71 22.93 -8.09
C GLY A 103 -1.05 21.89 -9.17
N LEU A 104 -1.41 20.66 -8.80
CA LEU A 104 -1.90 19.60 -9.69
C LEU A 104 -3.43 19.57 -9.84
N SER A 105 -4.15 20.43 -9.10
CA SER A 105 -5.61 20.46 -9.05
C SER A 105 -6.19 21.59 -9.90
N SER A 106 -7.52 21.74 -9.88
CA SER A 106 -8.22 22.83 -10.56
C SER A 106 -8.56 24.01 -9.64
N PHE A 107 -8.00 24.07 -8.43
CA PHE A 107 -8.27 25.13 -7.45
C PHE A 107 -7.37 26.36 -7.66
N ASP A 108 -7.39 26.92 -8.86
CA ASP A 108 -6.55 28.06 -9.25
C ASP A 108 -6.92 29.36 -8.49
N ASP A 109 -8.08 29.38 -7.83
CA ASP A 109 -8.59 30.50 -7.03
C ASP A 109 -8.03 30.54 -5.61
N LEU A 110 -7.38 29.46 -5.15
CA LEU A 110 -6.86 29.38 -3.80
C LEU A 110 -5.45 29.96 -3.73
N ASP A 111 -5.28 30.89 -2.79
CA ASP A 111 -3.96 31.35 -2.41
C ASP A 111 -3.24 30.25 -1.60
N THR A 112 -2.29 29.58 -2.25
CA THR A 112 -1.44 28.57 -1.63
C THR A 112 -0.11 29.13 -1.11
N GLU A 113 0.16 30.45 -1.28
CA GLU A 113 1.36 31.11 -0.75
C GLU A 113 1.59 30.82 0.75
N PRO A 114 0.56 30.71 1.62
CA PRO A 114 0.79 30.35 3.02
C PRO A 114 1.52 29.02 3.22
N PHE A 115 1.35 28.02 2.34
CA PHE A 115 2.10 26.77 2.44
C PHE A 115 3.58 26.93 2.08
N GLU A 116 3.92 27.94 1.29
CA GLU A 116 5.29 28.25 0.88
C GLU A 116 6.00 29.18 1.89
N PHE A 117 5.28 30.13 2.48
CA PHE A 117 5.90 31.18 3.31
C PHE A 117 5.61 31.07 4.81
N SER A 118 4.47 30.48 5.20
CA SER A 118 4.08 30.38 6.62
C SER A 118 4.30 29.00 7.23
N GLU A 119 4.55 27.98 6.39
CA GLU A 119 4.83 26.59 6.76
C GLU A 119 3.96 26.12 7.95
N PRO A 120 2.63 26.00 7.76
CA PRO A 120 1.74 25.61 8.84
C PRO A 120 2.20 24.29 9.48
N ASP A 121 2.06 24.17 10.80
CA ASP A 121 2.35 22.91 11.49
C ASP A 121 1.27 21.87 11.15
N LEU A 122 1.66 20.91 10.30
CA LEU A 122 0.79 19.82 9.84
C LEU A 122 1.06 18.50 10.59
N SER A 123 1.91 18.50 11.63
CA SER A 123 2.38 17.29 12.31
C SER A 123 1.29 16.45 13.00
N LYS A 124 0.10 17.03 13.22
CA LYS A 124 -1.07 16.34 13.80
C LYS A 124 -2.22 16.19 12.81
N ARG A 125 -2.07 16.73 11.60
CA ARG A 125 -3.12 16.86 10.59
C ARG A 125 -3.02 15.83 9.47
N TYR A 126 -2.19 14.80 9.59
CA TYR A 126 -2.10 13.72 8.60
C TYR A 126 -2.58 12.37 9.13
N ARG A 127 -3.07 11.50 8.24
CA ARG A 127 -3.47 10.12 8.53
C ARG A 127 -3.01 9.19 7.41
N TYR A 128 -2.44 8.04 7.76
CA TYR A 128 -2.20 6.97 6.79
C TYR A 128 -3.53 6.39 6.31
N VAL A 129 -3.63 6.10 5.00
CA VAL A 129 -4.86 5.56 4.41
C VAL A 129 -4.66 4.16 3.84
N TYR A 130 -3.72 3.99 2.91
CA TYR A 130 -3.41 2.73 2.26
C TYR A 130 -2.03 2.79 1.59
N SER A 131 -1.61 1.66 1.03
CA SER A 131 -0.43 1.56 0.15
C SER A 131 -0.83 0.93 -1.19
N SER A 132 -0.13 1.26 -2.26
CA SER A 132 -0.24 0.62 -3.59
C SER A 132 1.14 0.42 -4.20
N PHE A 133 1.21 -0.19 -5.39
CA PHE A 133 2.46 -0.31 -6.15
C PHE A 133 2.45 0.67 -7.33
N ASP A 134 3.42 1.57 -7.39
CA ASP A 134 3.62 2.46 -8.54
C ASP A 134 4.26 1.70 -9.73
N ALA A 135 5.09 0.70 -9.42
CA ALA A 135 5.71 -0.23 -10.36
C ALA A 135 5.88 -1.61 -9.71
N PRO A 136 6.28 -2.68 -10.45
CA PRO A 136 6.53 -3.99 -9.85
C PRO A 136 7.53 -3.89 -8.70
N ASP A 137 7.14 -4.39 -7.52
CA ASP A 137 7.95 -4.33 -6.30
C ASP A 137 8.37 -2.91 -5.85
N VAL A 138 7.66 -1.86 -6.27
CA VAL A 138 7.85 -0.47 -5.81
C VAL A 138 6.61 -0.01 -5.05
N PRO A 139 6.51 -0.32 -3.73
CA PRO A 139 5.37 0.08 -2.93
C PRO A 139 5.46 1.55 -2.51
N VAL A 140 4.29 2.17 -2.40
CA VAL A 140 4.11 3.58 -2.03
C VAL A 140 3.03 3.67 -0.97
N ASP A 141 3.29 4.42 0.10
CA ASP A 141 2.33 4.71 1.15
C ASP A 141 1.61 6.03 0.87
N TYR A 142 0.29 6.04 1.06
CA TYR A 142 -0.56 7.21 0.86
C TYR A 142 -1.12 7.71 2.18
N TYR A 143 -1.03 9.02 2.34
CA TYR A 143 -1.51 9.74 3.50
C TYR A 143 -2.46 10.85 3.06
N GLU A 144 -3.42 11.16 3.91
CA GLU A 144 -4.29 12.31 3.77
C GLU A 144 -3.90 13.37 4.78
N VAL A 145 -3.81 14.61 4.32
CA VAL A 145 -3.55 15.81 5.13
C VAL A 145 -4.80 16.67 5.16
N TYR A 146 -5.24 17.03 6.36
CA TYR A 146 -6.52 17.68 6.65
C TYR A 146 -6.32 19.18 6.89
N LEU A 147 -6.89 19.99 6.00
CA LEU A 147 -6.57 21.40 5.88
C LEU A 147 -7.83 22.26 6.06
N ASP A 148 -7.72 23.30 6.88
CA ASP A 148 -8.72 24.37 6.98
C ASP A 148 -8.12 25.63 6.35
N LEU A 149 -8.62 26.04 5.18
CA LEU A 149 -8.10 27.17 4.41
C LEU A 149 -9.25 28.10 4.04
N PHE A 150 -9.16 29.37 4.43
CA PHE A 150 -10.18 30.39 4.12
C PHE A 150 -11.62 29.98 4.49
N GLY A 151 -11.78 29.24 5.59
CA GLY A 151 -13.08 28.73 6.04
C GLY A 151 -13.61 27.53 5.23
N ARG A 152 -12.82 27.01 4.29
CA ARG A 152 -13.09 25.80 3.51
C ARG A 152 -12.23 24.65 4.03
N ARG A 153 -12.68 23.42 3.79
CA ARG A 153 -11.99 22.20 4.23
C ARG A 153 -11.47 21.43 3.03
N PHE A 154 -10.20 21.03 3.08
CA PHE A 154 -9.57 20.26 2.03
C PHE A 154 -8.87 19.03 2.60
N VAL A 155 -8.86 17.97 1.80
CA VAL A 155 -8.04 16.78 2.06
C VAL A 155 -7.05 16.64 0.92
N ALA A 156 -5.77 16.81 1.23
CA ALA A 156 -4.68 16.60 0.29
C ALA A 156 -4.11 15.19 0.46
N THR A 157 -4.07 14.42 -0.62
CA THR A 157 -3.38 13.14 -0.66
C THR A 157 -1.91 13.37 -0.99
N VAL A 158 -1.03 12.86 -0.14
CA VAL A 158 0.41 12.82 -0.34
C VAL A 158 0.90 11.38 -0.32
N SER A 159 2.08 11.14 -0.86
CA SER A 159 2.69 9.81 -0.88
C SER A 159 4.16 9.79 -0.50
N VAL A 160 4.64 8.66 -0.02
CA VAL A 160 6.05 8.40 0.31
C VAL A 160 6.46 7.01 -0.18
N ASP A 161 7.70 6.86 -0.66
CA ASP A 161 8.30 5.54 -0.94
C ASP A 161 8.25 4.67 0.33
N ALA A 162 7.57 3.53 0.23
CA ALA A 162 7.29 2.69 1.39
C ALA A 162 8.50 1.83 1.82
N GLN A 163 9.52 1.66 0.99
CA GLN A 163 10.70 0.87 1.34
C GLN A 163 11.76 1.72 2.04
N ASN A 164 12.09 2.86 1.44
CA ASN A 164 13.24 3.68 1.81
C ASN A 164 12.81 4.96 2.54
N GLY A 165 11.52 5.30 2.51
CA GLY A 165 11.07 6.63 2.89
C GLY A 165 11.60 7.66 1.88
N GLY A 166 11.81 8.89 2.36
CA GLY A 166 12.31 9.98 1.53
C GLY A 166 11.29 11.09 1.41
N GLU A 167 11.35 11.81 0.29
CA GLU A 167 10.53 12.99 0.04
C GLU A 167 9.04 12.64 0.04
N VAL A 168 8.25 13.56 0.61
CA VAL A 168 6.80 13.52 0.49
C VAL A 168 6.41 14.12 -0.86
N THR A 169 5.50 13.48 -1.58
CA THR A 169 5.03 13.94 -2.90
C THR A 169 3.54 14.25 -2.84
N GLY A 170 3.14 15.44 -3.26
CA GLY A 170 1.74 15.82 -3.46
C GLY A 170 1.12 15.08 -4.64
N ARG A 171 -0.08 14.53 -4.46
CA ARG A 171 -0.75 13.72 -5.49
C ARG A 171 -2.08 14.31 -5.95
N TYR A 172 -2.93 14.66 -5.01
CA TYR A 172 -4.30 15.08 -5.30
C TYR A 172 -4.84 15.90 -4.14
N VAL A 173 -5.81 16.77 -4.40
CA VAL A 173 -6.56 17.47 -3.36
C VAL A 173 -8.04 17.52 -3.74
N GLN A 174 -8.89 17.40 -2.72
CA GLN A 174 -10.32 17.57 -2.85
C GLN A 174 -10.86 18.49 -1.76
N GLU A 175 -11.89 19.24 -2.10
CA GLU A 175 -12.69 19.99 -1.13
C GLU A 175 -13.68 19.04 -0.43
N VAL A 176 -13.89 19.27 0.86
CA VAL A 176 -14.79 18.48 1.71
C VAL A 176 -16.06 19.29 1.95
N TYR A 177 -17.17 18.80 1.40
CA TYR A 177 -18.48 19.43 1.54
C TYR A 177 -19.30 18.74 2.64
N PRO A 178 -19.78 19.47 3.68
CA PRO A 178 -20.48 18.88 4.81
C PRO A 178 -21.76 18.12 4.47
N ASP A 179 -22.40 18.47 3.35
CA ASP A 179 -23.68 17.93 2.88
C ASP A 179 -23.51 16.70 1.98
N GLN A 180 -22.28 16.31 1.62
CA GLN A 180 -22.01 15.15 0.78
C GLN A 180 -21.79 13.88 1.62
N PRO A 181 -22.53 12.79 1.36
CA PRO A 181 -22.32 11.51 2.06
C PRO A 181 -20.89 10.97 1.93
N ALA A 182 -20.24 11.21 0.78
CA ALA A 182 -18.85 10.82 0.53
C ALA A 182 -17.85 11.51 1.47
N SER A 183 -18.22 12.64 2.06
CA SER A 183 -17.39 13.42 2.99
C SER A 183 -17.59 13.06 4.46
N ALA A 184 -18.54 12.18 4.78
CA ALA A 184 -18.93 11.89 6.16
C ALA A 184 -17.76 11.45 7.06
N ASP A 185 -16.85 10.63 6.53
CA ASP A 185 -15.69 10.17 7.30
C ASP A 185 -14.63 11.27 7.45
N TYR A 186 -14.41 12.11 6.43
CA TYR A 186 -13.52 13.26 6.55
C TYR A 186 -14.01 14.26 7.60
N ILE A 187 -15.32 14.52 7.66
CA ILE A 187 -15.92 15.43 8.64
C ILE A 187 -15.65 14.96 10.07
N LYS A 188 -15.70 13.65 10.33
CA LYS A 188 -15.37 13.09 11.64
C LYS A 188 -13.91 13.35 12.00
N VAL A 189 -12.98 13.10 11.06
CA VAL A 189 -11.55 13.33 11.29
C VAL A 189 -11.24 14.80 11.54
N PHE A 190 -11.87 15.73 10.80
CA PHE A 190 -11.75 17.17 11.10
C PHE A 190 -12.21 17.52 12.51
N ALA A 191 -13.33 16.95 12.97
CA ALA A 191 -13.82 17.18 14.33
C ALA A 191 -12.86 16.61 15.40
N GLU A 192 -12.27 15.45 15.16
CA GLU A 192 -11.27 14.85 16.05
C GLU A 192 -9.99 15.69 16.14
N ILE A 193 -9.50 16.21 15.00
CA ILE A 193 -8.33 17.10 14.96
C ILE A 193 -8.61 18.38 15.73
N ALA A 194 -9.73 19.06 15.44
CA ALA A 194 -10.09 20.30 16.11
C ALA A 194 -10.22 20.13 17.63
N GLU A 195 -10.79 19.01 18.07
CA GLU A 195 -10.91 18.66 19.48
C GLU A 195 -9.55 18.40 20.14
N ALA A 196 -8.61 17.76 19.44
CA ALA A 196 -7.26 17.52 19.92
C ALA A 196 -6.47 18.84 20.05
N GLU A 197 -6.58 19.73 19.06
CA GLU A 197 -5.95 21.06 19.06
C GLU A 197 -6.48 21.93 20.20
N ARG A 198 -7.79 21.91 20.44
CA ARG A 198 -8.41 22.63 21.56
C ARG A 198 -7.93 22.17 22.93
N LYS A 199 -7.54 20.89 23.07
CA LYS A 199 -7.01 20.33 24.33
C LYS A 199 -5.53 20.60 24.55
N ALA A 200 -4.79 20.89 23.48
CA ALA A 200 -3.35 21.15 23.53
C ALA A 200 -3.03 22.62 23.88
N ASN A 201 -4.00 23.52 23.71
CA ASN A 201 -3.94 24.95 24.05
C ASN A 201 -4.57 25.23 25.42
#